data_AF-A0A9E2EHK3-F1
#
_entry.id   AF-A0A9E2EHK3-F1
#
_cell.length_a   1.000
_cell.length_b   1.000
_cell.length_c   1.000
_cell.angle_alpha   90.00
_cell.angle_beta   90.00
_cell.angle_gamma   90.00
#
_symmetry.space_group_name_H-M   'P 1'
#
loop_
_entity.id
_entity.type
_entity.pdbx_description
1 polymer ?
#
loop_
_entity_poly.entity_id
_entity_poly.type
_entity_poly.pdbx_seq_one_letter_code
_entity_poly.pdbx_strand_id
1 'polypeptide(L)'
;IGTEPDPGVTVACPVYADFGYNYWQQLPDGRLAVGGARNLHSDDEWTHDGGVSDAVQTDIEVVLRHQVGSQAAVTHRWSGHSAYTEDGLPVGREVEPGVWVVGAYNGVGNVLGAVYGREAVRAGLGLGPFDLPDSNA
;
A
#
# COMPACT_ATOMS: atom_id res chain seq x y z
N ILE A 1 10.91 0.85 -4.76
CA ILE A 1 12.03 0.98 -5.71
C ILE A 1 11.50 1.45 -7.05
N GLY A 2 12.12 2.48 -7.61
CA GLY A 2 11.84 3.01 -8.94
C GLY A 2 13.06 2.85 -9.84
N THR A 3 12.84 2.47 -11.10
CA THR A 3 13.92 2.27 -12.08
C THR A 3 14.00 3.40 -13.10
N GLU A 4 15.08 3.42 -13.88
CA GLU A 4 15.05 3.95 -15.25
C GLU A 4 14.06 3.16 -16.13
N PRO A 5 13.60 3.69 -17.28
CA PRO A 5 12.78 2.93 -18.21
C PRO A 5 13.48 1.64 -18.67
N ASP A 6 12.73 0.53 -18.71
CA ASP A 6 13.25 -0.75 -19.20
C ASP A 6 12.48 -1.22 -20.44
N PRO A 7 13.02 -1.03 -21.66
CA PRO A 7 12.36 -1.48 -22.88
C PRO A 7 12.37 -3.02 -23.04
N GLY A 8 13.15 -3.75 -22.25
CA GLY A 8 13.22 -5.21 -22.27
C GLY A 8 12.12 -5.89 -21.44
N VAL A 9 11.36 -5.11 -20.66
CA VAL A 9 10.28 -5.60 -19.80
C VAL A 9 8.97 -4.91 -20.16
N THR A 10 7.90 -5.70 -20.24
CA THR A 10 6.54 -5.18 -20.42
C THR A 10 5.62 -5.75 -19.36
N VAL A 11 5.00 -4.88 -18.56
CA VAL A 11 4.02 -5.24 -17.54
C VAL A 11 2.67 -4.66 -17.95
N ALA A 12 1.76 -5.52 -18.41
CA ALA A 12 0.49 -5.08 -19.01
C ALA A 12 -0.47 -4.44 -18.00
N CYS A 13 -0.38 -4.81 -16.72
CA CYS A 13 -1.19 -4.26 -15.63
C CYS A 13 -0.45 -4.38 -14.30
N PRO A 14 -0.82 -3.58 -13.28
CA PRO A 14 -0.28 -3.74 -11.92
C PRO A 14 -0.44 -5.17 -11.41
N VAL A 15 0.63 -5.70 -10.81
CA VAL A 15 0.67 -7.07 -10.30
C VAL A 15 0.75 -7.05 -8.78
N TYR A 16 -0.08 -7.87 -8.15
CA TYR A 16 0.09 -8.33 -6.79
C TYR A 16 0.45 -9.82 -6.84
N ALA A 17 1.57 -10.18 -6.24
CA ALA A 17 2.08 -11.54 -6.13
C ALA A 17 2.33 -11.88 -4.66
N ASP A 18 2.47 -13.17 -4.37
CA ASP A 18 2.71 -13.67 -3.01
C ASP A 18 1.69 -13.10 -2.00
N PHE A 19 0.40 -13.32 -2.25
CA PHE A 19 -0.70 -12.79 -1.41
C PHE A 19 -0.66 -11.27 -1.17
N GLY A 20 -0.04 -10.53 -2.10
CA GLY A 20 0.09 -9.08 -2.04
C GLY A 20 1.33 -8.59 -1.30
N TYR A 21 2.20 -9.49 -0.85
CA TYR A 21 3.48 -9.12 -0.26
C TYR A 21 4.48 -8.62 -1.27
N ASN A 22 4.34 -8.96 -2.55
CA ASN A 22 5.16 -8.41 -3.64
C ASN A 22 4.26 -7.73 -4.65
N TYR A 23 4.62 -6.53 -5.09
CA TYR A 23 3.84 -5.80 -6.07
C TYR A 23 4.70 -4.95 -6.99
N TRP A 24 4.26 -4.82 -8.24
CA TRP A 24 4.91 -3.95 -9.21
C TRP A 24 3.95 -3.44 -10.27
N GLN A 25 4.32 -2.32 -10.88
CA GLN A 25 3.64 -1.77 -12.05
C GLN A 25 4.65 -1.08 -12.96
N GLN A 26 4.36 -1.05 -14.26
CA GLN A 26 5.09 -0.23 -15.22
C GLN A 26 4.34 1.09 -15.42
N LEU A 27 5.08 2.20 -15.34
CA LEU A 27 4.58 3.54 -15.59
C LEU A 27 4.48 3.80 -17.10
N PRO A 28 3.68 4.80 -17.54
CA PRO A 28 3.51 5.11 -18.96
C PRO A 28 4.81 5.42 -19.72
N ASP A 29 5.87 5.83 -19.01
CA ASP A 29 7.18 6.12 -19.59
C ASP A 29 8.16 4.94 -19.56
N GLY A 30 7.68 3.74 -19.21
CA GLY A 30 8.46 2.50 -19.21
C GLY A 30 9.23 2.23 -17.91
N ARG A 31 9.23 3.14 -16.94
CA ARG A 31 9.82 2.91 -15.61
C ARG A 31 9.01 1.87 -14.83
N LEU A 32 9.68 1.15 -13.93
CA LEU A 32 9.03 0.21 -13.03
C LEU A 32 8.97 0.79 -11.62
N ALA A 33 7.81 0.65 -10.98
CA ALA A 33 7.64 0.86 -9.55
C ALA A 33 7.41 -0.50 -8.90
N VAL A 34 8.32 -0.90 -8.01
CA VAL A 34 8.31 -2.20 -7.31
C VAL A 34 8.33 -1.96 -5.81
N GLY A 35 7.50 -2.68 -5.07
CA GLY A 35 7.50 -2.69 -3.62
C GLY A 35 7.10 -4.06 -3.09
N GLY A 36 7.15 -4.22 -1.76
CA GLY A 36 6.83 -5.49 -1.13
C GLY A 36 7.94 -6.02 -0.24
N ALA A 37 8.07 -7.35 -0.18
CA ALA A 37 8.99 -8.12 0.66
C ALA A 37 8.86 -7.92 2.17
N ARG A 38 7.84 -7.18 2.62
CA ARG A 38 7.61 -6.87 4.04
C ARG A 38 7.38 -8.08 4.93
N ASN A 39 6.81 -9.15 4.39
CA ASN A 39 6.58 -10.40 5.12
C ASN A 39 7.88 -11.05 5.62
N LEU A 40 9.02 -10.73 5.03
CA LEU A 40 10.32 -11.29 5.42
C LEU A 40 10.90 -10.59 6.65
N HIS A 41 10.37 -9.42 7.02
CA HIS A 41 10.89 -8.54 8.07
C HIS A 41 9.78 -8.09 9.04
N SER A 42 8.84 -8.99 9.36
CA SER A 42 7.62 -8.66 10.12
C SER A 42 7.88 -8.00 11.46
N ASP A 43 8.92 -8.42 12.18
CA ASP A 43 9.24 -7.94 13.52
C ASP A 43 9.77 -6.50 13.50
N ASP A 44 10.45 -6.11 12.42
CA ASP A 44 11.03 -4.78 12.21
C ASP A 44 10.06 -3.83 11.48
N GLU A 45 9.05 -4.36 10.77
CA GLU A 45 8.05 -3.58 10.02
C GLU A 45 7.00 -2.92 10.92
N TRP A 46 6.79 -3.42 12.15
CA TRP A 46 5.86 -2.79 13.09
C TRP A 46 6.52 -1.62 13.83
N THR A 47 6.60 -0.48 13.15
CA THR A 47 7.28 0.71 13.65
C THR A 47 6.55 2.00 13.31
N HIS A 48 6.80 3.03 14.13
CA HIS A 48 6.42 4.41 13.85
C HIS A 48 7.53 5.20 13.14
N ASP A 49 8.74 4.63 13.10
CA ASP A 49 9.89 5.26 12.46
C ASP A 49 9.75 5.18 10.94
N GLY A 50 10.08 6.28 10.26
CA GLY A 50 10.12 6.33 8.81
C GLY A 50 11.52 6.08 8.27
N GLY A 51 11.59 5.62 7.02
CA GLY A 51 12.84 5.42 6.32
C GLY A 51 12.87 4.09 5.57
N VAL A 52 13.85 3.97 4.67
CA VAL A 52 14.10 2.71 3.98
C VAL A 52 14.95 1.80 4.87
N SER A 53 14.63 0.51 4.89
CA SER A 53 15.45 -0.55 5.50
C SER A 53 16.32 -1.21 4.43
N ASP A 54 17.63 -1.30 4.64
CA ASP A 54 18.55 -1.95 3.70
C ASP A 54 18.16 -3.42 3.43
N ALA A 55 17.67 -4.12 4.46
CA ALA A 55 17.21 -5.50 4.34
C ALA A 55 16.00 -5.61 3.40
N VAL A 56 14.95 -4.81 3.66
CA VAL A 56 13.74 -4.77 2.80
C VAL A 56 14.09 -4.32 1.39
N GLN A 57 14.96 -3.30 1.23
CA GLN A 57 15.37 -2.83 -0.10
C GLN A 57 16.11 -3.91 -0.89
N THR A 58 16.96 -4.70 -0.23
CA THR A 58 17.65 -5.84 -0.86
C THR A 58 16.66 -6.86 -1.40
N ASP A 59 15.63 -7.21 -0.63
CA ASP A 59 14.63 -8.19 -1.08
C ASP A 59 13.70 -7.64 -2.16
N ILE A 60 13.33 -6.35 -2.12
CA ILE A 60 12.61 -5.71 -3.23
C ILE A 60 13.46 -5.73 -4.51
N GLU A 61 14.78 -5.59 -4.43
CA GLU A 61 15.65 -5.75 -5.59
C GLU A 61 15.68 -7.19 -6.10
N VAL A 62 15.67 -8.19 -5.21
CA VAL A 62 15.54 -9.59 -5.62
C VAL A 62 14.24 -9.79 -6.41
N VAL A 63 13.12 -9.22 -5.96
CA VAL A 63 11.85 -9.24 -6.73
C VAL A 63 12.02 -8.58 -8.10
N LEU A 64 12.64 -7.39 -8.17
CA LEU A 64 12.90 -6.68 -9.43
C LEU A 64 13.74 -7.53 -10.41
N ARG A 65 14.81 -8.17 -9.92
CA ARG A 65 15.74 -8.92 -10.79
C ARG A 65 15.20 -10.28 -11.18
N HIS A 66 14.53 -10.99 -10.27
CA HIS A 66 14.19 -12.40 -10.46
C HIS A 66 12.72 -12.66 -10.80
N GLN A 67 11.79 -11.83 -10.32
CA GLN A 67 10.37 -11.99 -10.65
C GLN A 67 9.95 -11.07 -11.80
N VAL A 68 10.38 -9.80 -11.77
CA VAL A 68 10.08 -8.83 -12.84
C VAL A 68 11.03 -9.01 -14.04
N GLY A 69 12.27 -9.46 -13.79
CA GLY A 69 13.27 -9.72 -14.83
C GLY A 69 14.01 -8.48 -15.34
N SER A 70 13.81 -7.32 -14.71
CA SER A 70 14.41 -6.06 -15.14
C SER A 70 15.86 -5.93 -14.70
N GLN A 71 16.72 -5.45 -15.60
CA GLN A 71 18.12 -5.10 -15.32
C GLN A 71 18.36 -3.58 -15.28
N ALA A 72 17.29 -2.77 -15.39
CA ALA A 72 17.40 -1.32 -15.33
C ALA A 72 17.98 -0.83 -13.99
N ALA A 73 18.66 0.33 -14.06
CA ALA A 73 19.22 0.97 -12.87
C ALA A 73 18.11 1.40 -11.91
N VAL A 74 18.34 1.20 -10.61
CA VAL A 74 17.46 1.74 -9.56
C VAL A 74 17.82 3.21 -9.35
N THR A 75 16.83 4.09 -9.48
CA THR A 75 17.00 5.54 -9.35
C THR A 75 16.37 6.10 -8.09
N HIS A 76 15.37 5.41 -7.55
CA HIS A 76 14.61 5.86 -6.39
C HIS A 76 14.35 4.72 -5.41
N ARG A 77 14.42 5.06 -4.12
CA ARG A 77 14.01 4.21 -3.01
C ARG A 77 13.05 5.00 -2.14
N TRP A 78 12.05 4.32 -1.62
CA TRP A 78 11.05 4.91 -0.73
C TRP A 78 10.56 3.86 0.26
N SER A 79 9.97 4.37 1.31
CA SER A 79 9.20 3.64 2.31
C SER A 79 7.85 4.34 2.47
N GLY A 80 6.88 3.64 3.04
CA GLY A 80 5.61 4.23 3.41
C GLY A 80 5.01 3.47 4.58
N HIS A 81 4.28 4.16 5.44
CA HIS A 81 3.57 3.54 6.54
C HIS A 81 2.19 3.09 6.10
N SER A 82 1.76 1.96 6.65
CA SER A 82 0.40 1.47 6.51
C SER A 82 -0.09 1.05 7.89
N ALA A 83 -1.29 1.49 8.24
CA ALA A 83 -1.96 1.03 9.45
C ALA A 83 -2.80 -0.21 9.12
N TYR A 84 -2.78 -1.19 10.03
CA TYR A 84 -3.47 -2.46 9.91
C TYR A 84 -4.37 -2.70 11.13
N THR A 85 -5.45 -3.44 10.93
CA THR A 85 -6.33 -3.97 11.98
C THR A 85 -6.19 -5.49 12.05
N GLU A 86 -6.50 -6.08 13.21
CA GLU A 86 -6.40 -7.54 13.40
C GLU A 86 -7.42 -8.31 12.55
N ASP A 87 -8.60 -7.73 12.31
CA ASP A 87 -9.68 -8.34 11.53
C ASP A 87 -9.61 -8.01 10.02
N GLY A 88 -8.62 -7.24 9.59
CA GLY A 88 -8.40 -6.89 8.18
C GLY A 88 -9.45 -5.95 7.58
N LEU A 89 -10.36 -5.40 8.38
CA LEU A 89 -11.32 -4.39 7.95
C LEU A 89 -10.78 -2.96 8.19
N PRO A 90 -11.07 -1.98 7.33
CA PRO A 90 -10.70 -0.59 7.62
C PRO A 90 -11.43 -0.04 8.85
N VAL A 91 -10.90 1.03 9.43
CA VAL A 91 -11.60 1.79 10.47
C VAL A 91 -12.46 2.86 9.80
N GLY A 92 -13.73 2.96 10.18
CA GLY A 92 -14.69 3.93 9.70
C GLY A 92 -15.84 4.14 10.69
N ARG A 93 -15.67 5.08 11.64
CA ARG A 93 -16.67 5.32 12.70
C ARG A 93 -16.62 6.73 13.27
N GLU A 94 -17.71 7.10 13.93
CA GLU A 94 -17.77 8.29 14.79
C GLU A 94 -17.17 7.95 16.15
N VAL A 95 -16.18 8.74 16.59
CA VAL A 95 -15.48 8.52 17.87
C VAL A 95 -15.96 9.49 18.96
N GLU A 96 -16.45 10.66 18.55
CA GLU A 96 -17.11 11.67 19.39
C GLU A 96 -18.17 12.38 18.53
N PRO A 97 -19.17 13.08 19.12
CA PRO A 97 -20.19 13.78 18.34
C PRO A 97 -19.58 14.74 17.30
N GLY A 98 -19.78 14.44 16.02
CA GLY A 98 -19.26 15.20 14.88
C GLY A 98 -17.81 14.87 14.51
N VAL A 99 -17.14 13.95 15.19
CA VAL A 99 -15.73 13.56 14.96
C VAL A 99 -15.68 12.15 14.37
N TRP A 100 -15.26 12.07 13.12
CA TRP A 100 -15.16 10.81 12.37
C TRP A 100 -13.71 10.43 12.14
N VAL A 101 -13.42 9.13 12.30
CA VAL A 101 -12.14 8.52 11.93
C VAL A 101 -12.36 7.57 10.77
N VAL A 102 -11.55 7.74 9.74
CA VAL A 102 -11.41 6.78 8.63
C VAL A 102 -9.93 6.47 8.42
N GLY A 103 -9.58 5.19 8.33
CA GLY A 103 -8.17 4.80 8.27
C GLY A 103 -7.94 3.30 8.28
N ALA A 104 -6.70 2.93 8.62
CA ALA A 104 -6.28 1.53 8.75
C ALA A 104 -6.70 0.63 7.58
N TYR A 105 -6.53 1.14 6.35
CA TYR A 105 -6.99 0.49 5.14
C TYR A 105 -6.20 -0.78 4.76
N ASN A 106 -5.42 -1.36 5.67
CA ASN A 106 -4.70 -2.62 5.47
C ASN A 106 -3.86 -2.66 4.19
N GLY A 107 -3.18 -1.54 3.87
CA GLY A 107 -2.32 -1.42 2.69
C GLY A 107 -3.02 -1.11 1.36
N VAL A 108 -4.36 -0.92 1.35
CA VAL A 108 -5.14 -0.60 0.13
C VAL A 108 -5.86 0.75 0.20
N GLY A 109 -5.28 1.70 0.94
CA GLY A 109 -5.87 3.04 1.16
C GLY A 109 -6.01 3.90 -0.10
N ASN A 110 -5.19 3.66 -1.12
CA ASN A 110 -5.34 4.31 -2.43
C ASN A 110 -6.66 3.95 -3.14
N VAL A 111 -7.24 2.78 -2.82
CA VAL A 111 -8.52 2.32 -3.37
C VAL A 111 -9.67 2.69 -2.43
N LEU A 112 -9.51 2.42 -1.13
CA LEU A 112 -10.60 2.54 -0.17
C LEU A 112 -10.79 3.95 0.42
N GLY A 113 -9.71 4.73 0.52
CA GLY A 113 -9.72 5.98 1.27
C GLY A 113 -10.77 6.99 0.80
N ALA A 114 -10.95 7.12 -0.52
CA ALA A 114 -11.94 8.03 -1.08
C ALA A 114 -13.38 7.61 -0.77
N VAL A 115 -13.67 6.30 -0.78
CA VAL A 115 -15.01 5.76 -0.49
C VAL A 115 -15.33 5.91 0.99
N TYR A 116 -14.41 5.52 1.88
CA TYR A 116 -14.59 5.68 3.32
C TYR A 116 -14.71 7.15 3.73
N GLY A 117 -13.86 8.02 3.19
CA GLY A 117 -13.93 9.46 3.45
C GLY A 117 -15.26 10.07 3.02
N ARG A 118 -15.78 9.68 1.85
CA ARG A 118 -17.09 10.14 1.38
C ARG A 118 -18.22 9.66 2.30
N GLU A 119 -18.25 8.40 2.69
CA GLU A 119 -19.33 7.88 3.54
C GLU A 119 -19.27 8.47 4.96
N ALA A 120 -18.07 8.70 5.52
CA ALA A 120 -17.93 9.41 6.80
C ALA A 120 -18.50 10.84 6.73
N VAL A 121 -18.22 11.59 5.66
CA VAL A 121 -18.80 12.92 5.45
C VAL A 121 -20.33 12.85 5.31
N ARG A 122 -20.85 11.89 4.55
CA ARG A 122 -22.31 11.71 4.41
C ARG A 122 -22.98 11.41 5.76
N ALA A 123 -22.40 10.51 6.54
CA ALA A 123 -22.91 10.15 7.85
C ALA A 123 -22.85 11.33 8.83
N GLY A 124 -21.72 12.05 8.88
CA GLY A 124 -21.57 13.25 9.71
C GLY A 124 -22.52 14.39 9.36
N LEU A 125 -22.98 14.47 8.11
CA LEU A 125 -24.00 15.43 7.66
C LEU A 125 -25.44 14.95 7.88
N GLY A 126 -25.65 13.75 8.44
CA GLY A 126 -26.98 13.17 8.62
C GLY A 126 -27.66 12.72 7.32
N LEU A 127 -26.89 12.49 6.25
CA LEU A 127 -27.41 12.09 4.93
C LEU A 127 -27.64 10.56 4.80
N GLY A 128 -27.59 9.84 5.91
CA GLY A 128 -27.70 8.39 6.02
C GLY A 128 -26.74 7.83 7.08
N PRO A 129 -26.88 6.55 7.47
CA PRO A 129 -25.88 5.89 8.32
C PRO A 129 -24.57 5.64 7.54
N PHE A 130 -23.49 5.40 8.27
CA PHE A 130 -22.27 4.85 7.68
C PHE A 130 -22.49 3.37 7.34
N ASP A 131 -22.42 3.03 6.05
CA ASP A 131 -22.82 1.72 5.51
C ASP A 131 -21.66 1.05 4.75
N LEU A 132 -20.49 0.99 5.38
CA LEU A 132 -19.32 0.25 4.91
C LEU A 132 -18.83 -0.69 6.02
N PRO A 133 -18.14 -1.80 5.67
CA PRO A 133 -17.51 -2.65 6.68
C PRO A 133 -16.55 -1.85 7.57
N ASP A 134 -16.65 -2.02 8.89
CA ASP A 134 -15.76 -1.41 9.87
C ASP A 134 -15.14 -2.49 10.76
N SER A 135 -13.91 -2.25 11.18
CA SER A 135 -13.20 -3.09 12.13
C SER A 135 -13.84 -3.05 13.52
N ASN A 136 -13.73 -4.15 14.26
CA ASN A 136 -14.05 -4.20 15.69
C ASN A 136 -12.90 -3.70 16.58
N ALA A 137 -11.74 -3.40 16.00
CA ALA A 137 -10.54 -2.94 16.71
C ALA A 137 -10.77 -1.63 17.47
#